data_AF-A0A7K4HF80-F1
#
_entry.id   AF-A0A7K4HF80-F1
#
_cell.length_a   1.000
_cell.length_b   1.000
_cell.length_c   1.000
_cell.angle_alpha   90.00
_cell.angle_beta   90.00
_cell.angle_gamma   90.00
#
_symmetry.space_group_name_H-M   'P 1'
#
loop_
_entity.id
_entity.type
_entity.pdbx_description
1 polymer ?
#
loop_
_entity_poly.entity_id
_entity_poly.type
_entity_poly.pdbx_seq_one_letter_code
_entity_poly.pdbx_strand_id
1 'polypeptide(L)'
;MLEITELTIYILEKVIHEVAPELLNVYNIREDESEEQQIKTGQLHENRILGIMLKFYLEGKKKVTTREVELEYKKFYKDIARSTVSTYLNILKKEGTLSKERNGRLVYYIFSEKPPEDISSFWFTRLFCVDPAYFYRAIYFSSLYSIADIIIRKHLKKGNFDETVECFRYLTGIIILFILKNRSSKCILCQFGKQERYLDLLEEINSAIKDRTDVLPSELQDLLLEKYAEIPNFGGYHFEDNNKEIEMIEELTRLANQYKKDMEYQTMVLNRRINTRVSEKVKEDNKQISSF
;
A
#
# COMPACT_ATOMS: atom_id res chain seq x y z
N MET A 1 0.62 15.64 6.62
CA MET A 1 1.11 14.68 5.62
C MET A 1 2.04 13.72 6.34
N LEU A 2 1.73 12.42 6.37
CA LEU A 2 2.69 11.41 6.87
C LEU A 2 3.76 11.24 5.80
N GLU A 3 5.02 11.57 6.10
CA GLU A 3 6.13 11.34 5.19
C GLU A 3 6.58 9.88 5.26
N ILE A 4 6.95 9.29 4.10
CA ILE A 4 7.64 7.99 4.09
C ILE A 4 9.05 8.24 4.61
N THR A 5 9.29 7.79 5.84
CA THR A 5 10.56 7.83 6.55
C THR A 5 10.94 6.42 6.97
N GLU A 6 12.21 6.20 7.29
CA GLU A 6 12.69 4.92 7.87
C GLU A 6 11.85 4.50 9.09
N LEU A 7 11.50 5.46 9.95
CA LEU A 7 10.66 5.21 11.11
C LEU A 7 9.26 4.72 10.73
N THR A 8 8.60 5.35 9.77
CA THR A 8 7.24 4.93 9.35
C THR A 8 7.24 3.58 8.63
N ILE A 9 8.32 3.25 7.92
CA ILE A 9 8.51 1.93 7.29
C ILE A 9 8.69 0.88 8.37
N TYR A 10 9.56 1.15 9.35
CA TYR A 10 9.76 0.24 10.49
C TYR A 10 8.46 -0.03 11.27
N ILE A 11 7.63 1.01 11.48
CA ILE A 11 6.31 0.85 12.11
C ILE A 11 5.41 -0.06 11.26
N LEU A 12 5.33 0.17 9.94
CA LEU A 12 4.56 -0.66 9.02
C LEU A 12 5.00 -2.13 9.08
N GLU A 13 6.30 -2.40 8.98
CA GLU A 13 6.86 -3.76 9.05
C GLU A 13 6.51 -4.45 10.37
N LYS A 14 6.68 -3.74 11.49
CA LYS A 14 6.31 -4.26 12.81
C LYS A 14 4.83 -4.64 12.87
N VAL A 15 3.94 -3.78 12.37
CA VAL A 15 2.50 -4.07 12.36
C VAL A 15 2.17 -5.23 11.44
N ILE A 16 2.80 -5.33 10.26
CA ILE A 16 2.62 -6.49 9.36
C ILE A 16 3.04 -7.78 10.07
N HIS A 17 4.17 -7.77 10.78
CA HIS A 17 4.63 -8.96 11.52
C HIS A 17 3.71 -9.36 12.67
N GLU A 18 3.11 -8.39 13.36
CA GLU A 18 2.12 -8.68 14.41
C GLU A 18 0.81 -9.22 13.80
N VAL A 19 0.35 -8.63 12.70
CA VAL A 19 -0.92 -9.00 12.07
C VAL A 19 -0.80 -10.32 11.33
N ALA A 20 0.26 -10.51 10.54
CA ALA A 20 0.49 -11.66 9.65
C ALA A 20 1.97 -12.10 9.65
N PRO A 21 2.43 -12.77 10.73
CA PRO A 21 3.82 -13.21 10.87
C PRO A 21 4.28 -14.16 9.75
N GLU A 22 3.35 -14.90 9.14
CA GLU A 22 3.60 -15.76 7.99
C GLU A 22 4.19 -15.02 6.77
N LEU A 23 3.90 -13.71 6.63
CA LEU A 23 4.40 -12.89 5.52
C LEU A 23 5.88 -12.52 5.67
N LEU A 24 6.49 -12.71 6.84
CA LEU A 24 7.86 -12.27 7.16
C LEU A 24 8.92 -12.82 6.20
N ASN A 25 8.73 -14.06 5.72
CA ASN A 25 9.68 -14.72 4.84
C ASN A 25 9.59 -14.30 3.38
N VAL A 26 8.46 -13.68 2.99
CA VAL A 26 8.13 -13.36 1.58
C VAL A 26 8.11 -11.85 1.35
N TYR A 27 7.86 -11.07 2.40
CA TYR A 27 7.77 -9.61 2.36
C TYR A 27 9.13 -8.90 2.41
N ASN A 28 10.26 -9.61 2.53
CA ASN A 28 11.59 -8.99 2.54
C ASN A 28 11.83 -8.19 1.24
N ILE A 29 11.57 -6.89 1.30
CA ILE A 29 11.97 -5.91 0.29
C ILE A 29 13.48 -5.77 0.43
N ARG A 30 14.24 -6.63 -0.24
CA ARG A 30 15.65 -6.40 -0.53
C ARG A 30 15.79 -6.21 -2.03
N GLU A 31 16.49 -5.13 -2.36
CA GLU A 31 16.77 -4.59 -3.69
C GLU A 31 16.56 -5.60 -4.81
N ASP A 32 15.57 -5.32 -5.66
CA ASP A 32 15.29 -6.15 -6.81
C ASP A 32 16.43 -6.01 -7.83
N GLU A 33 17.38 -6.94 -7.83
CA GLU A 33 18.48 -6.99 -8.81
C GLU A 33 17.95 -7.00 -10.28
N SER A 34 16.69 -7.40 -10.51
CA SER A 34 16.04 -7.32 -11.82
C SER A 34 15.66 -5.89 -12.23
N GLU A 35 15.42 -5.00 -11.27
CA GLU A 35 15.21 -3.57 -11.48
C GLU A 35 16.49 -2.93 -12.05
N GLU A 36 17.67 -3.35 -11.58
CA GLU A 36 18.96 -2.90 -12.13
C GLU A 36 19.21 -3.33 -13.58
N GLN A 37 18.67 -4.47 -14.03
CA GLN A 37 18.80 -4.89 -15.42
C GLN A 37 17.92 -4.08 -16.39
N GLN A 38 16.74 -3.61 -15.96
CA GLN A 38 15.86 -2.77 -16.81
C GLN A 38 16.11 -1.26 -16.65
N ILE A 39 16.74 -0.82 -15.55
CA ILE A 39 17.38 0.51 -15.49
C ILE A 39 18.36 0.68 -16.67
N LYS A 40 19.05 -0.39 -17.09
CA LYS A 40 19.94 -0.38 -18.26
C LYS A 40 19.24 -0.18 -19.60
N THR A 41 17.92 -0.42 -19.71
CA THR A 41 17.15 -0.26 -20.97
C THR A 41 16.40 1.07 -21.08
N GLY A 42 16.38 1.89 -20.01
CA GLY A 42 15.88 3.27 -20.02
C GLY A 42 14.35 3.46 -20.03
N GLN A 43 13.58 2.48 -20.52
CA GLN A 43 12.10 2.53 -20.55
C GLN A 43 11.47 2.71 -19.15
N LEU A 44 12.11 2.19 -18.11
CA LEU A 44 11.60 2.30 -16.73
C LEU A 44 11.65 3.73 -16.21
N HIS A 45 12.71 4.48 -16.52
CA HIS A 45 12.86 5.87 -16.09
C HIS A 45 11.85 6.79 -16.81
N GLU A 46 11.63 6.55 -18.10
CA GLU A 46 10.63 7.26 -18.88
C GLU A 46 9.22 7.11 -18.28
N ASN A 47 8.81 5.87 -18.01
CA ASN A 47 7.52 5.57 -17.38
C ASN A 47 7.40 6.22 -16.00
N ARG A 48 8.44 6.13 -15.14
CA ARG A 48 8.46 6.77 -13.81
C ARG A 48 8.34 8.29 -13.88
N ILE A 49 8.96 8.91 -14.87
CA ILE A 49 8.92 10.37 -15.06
C ILE A 49 7.57 10.81 -15.62
N LEU A 50 7.02 10.10 -16.61
CA LEU A 50 5.65 10.30 -17.07
C LEU A 50 4.64 10.12 -15.91
N GLY A 51 4.98 9.15 -15.06
CA GLY A 51 4.52 8.97 -13.70
C GLY A 51 4.37 10.30 -12.97
N ILE A 52 5.47 10.77 -12.43
CA ILE A 52 5.53 12.01 -11.64
C ILE A 52 4.81 13.20 -12.31
N MET A 53 4.88 13.32 -13.64
CA MET A 53 4.16 14.35 -14.40
C MET A 53 2.63 14.29 -14.22
N LEU A 54 2.00 13.11 -14.32
CA LEU A 54 0.55 12.99 -14.13
C LEU A 54 0.13 13.21 -12.69
N LYS A 55 0.96 12.77 -11.72
CA LYS A 55 0.72 13.05 -10.30
C LYS A 55 0.55 14.55 -10.09
N PHE A 56 1.53 15.34 -10.54
CA PHE A 56 1.43 16.80 -10.45
C PHE A 56 0.19 17.34 -11.17
N TYR A 57 -0.16 16.80 -12.33
CA TYR A 57 -1.36 17.20 -13.05
C TYR A 57 -2.65 16.98 -12.23
N LEU A 58 -2.81 15.80 -11.61
CA LEU A 58 -3.95 15.46 -10.76
C LEU A 58 -4.00 16.30 -9.49
N GLU A 59 -2.84 16.67 -8.95
CA GLU A 59 -2.69 17.61 -7.81
C GLU A 59 -2.98 19.08 -8.21
N GLY A 60 -3.47 19.32 -9.44
CA GLY A 60 -3.80 20.65 -9.96
C GLY A 60 -2.60 21.43 -10.48
N LYS A 61 -1.39 20.86 -10.39
CA LYS A 61 -0.14 21.48 -10.86
C LYS A 61 0.14 21.14 -12.32
N LYS A 62 -0.37 21.98 -13.21
CA LYS A 62 -0.27 21.77 -14.67
C LYS A 62 1.11 22.08 -15.28
N LYS A 63 1.98 22.82 -14.58
CA LYS A 63 3.32 23.20 -15.06
C LYS A 63 4.38 22.66 -14.11
N VAL A 64 5.29 21.85 -14.64
CA VAL A 64 6.30 21.14 -13.83
C VAL A 64 7.70 21.37 -14.42
N THR A 65 8.67 21.69 -13.58
CA THR A 65 10.08 21.84 -13.94
C THR A 65 10.86 20.55 -13.77
N THR A 66 12.01 20.42 -14.46
CA THR A 66 12.91 19.26 -14.28
C THR A 66 13.34 19.06 -12.83
N ARG A 67 13.57 20.16 -12.07
CA ARG A 67 13.96 20.08 -10.66
C ARG A 67 12.85 19.49 -9.79
N GLU A 68 11.60 19.83 -10.06
CA GLU A 68 10.46 19.29 -9.31
C GLU A 68 10.27 17.81 -9.60
N VAL A 69 10.44 17.38 -10.86
CA VAL A 69 10.43 15.96 -11.20
C VAL A 69 11.58 15.22 -10.52
N GLU A 70 12.80 15.76 -10.53
CA GLU A 70 13.96 15.16 -9.84
C GLU A 70 13.72 14.99 -8.33
N LEU A 71 13.25 16.06 -7.66
CA LEU A 71 12.97 16.02 -6.23
C LEU A 71 11.90 15.00 -5.89
N GLU A 72 10.86 14.90 -6.72
CA GLU A 72 9.79 13.92 -6.52
C GLU A 72 10.28 12.49 -6.84
N TYR A 73 11.09 12.32 -7.87
CA TYR A 73 11.69 11.04 -8.26
C TYR A 73 12.53 10.46 -7.13
N LYS A 74 13.37 11.29 -6.51
CA LYS A 74 14.24 10.90 -5.39
C LYS A 74 13.48 10.42 -4.14
N LYS A 75 12.21 10.80 -3.97
CA LYS A 75 11.39 10.32 -2.85
C LYS A 75 11.03 8.84 -2.98
N PHE A 76 10.93 8.33 -4.21
CA PHE A 76 10.35 7.02 -4.49
C PHE A 76 11.33 6.03 -5.11
N TYR A 77 12.44 6.52 -5.67
CA TYR A 77 13.37 5.71 -6.46
C TYR A 77 14.83 6.09 -6.16
N LYS A 78 15.76 5.21 -6.54
CA LYS A 78 17.21 5.46 -6.48
C LYS A 78 17.55 6.78 -7.18
N ASP A 79 18.35 7.60 -6.51
CA ASP A 79 18.70 8.94 -6.98
C ASP A 79 19.30 8.89 -8.40
N ILE A 80 18.85 9.78 -9.28
CA ILE A 80 19.33 9.90 -10.65
C ILE A 80 19.73 11.35 -10.94
N ALA A 81 20.73 11.52 -11.80
CA ALA A 81 21.15 12.85 -12.20
C ALA A 81 20.01 13.64 -12.84
N ARG A 82 19.91 14.94 -12.53
CA ARG A 82 18.97 15.87 -13.18
C ARG A 82 19.04 15.84 -14.71
N SER A 83 20.23 15.59 -15.26
CA SER A 83 20.44 15.41 -16.71
C SER A 83 19.65 14.23 -17.25
N THR A 84 19.63 13.10 -16.53
CA THR A 84 18.83 11.92 -16.85
C THR A 84 17.34 12.24 -16.84
N VAL A 85 16.85 12.95 -15.82
CA VAL A 85 15.45 13.41 -15.76
C VAL A 85 15.10 14.30 -16.95
N SER A 86 15.99 15.25 -17.28
CA SER A 86 15.84 16.12 -18.45
C SER A 86 15.79 15.32 -19.75
N THR A 87 16.63 14.29 -19.90
CA THR A 87 16.64 13.44 -21.10
C THR A 87 15.28 12.81 -21.34
N TYR A 88 14.70 12.13 -20.35
CA TYR A 88 13.39 11.48 -20.50
C TYR A 88 12.24 12.46 -20.67
N LEU A 89 12.26 13.61 -19.98
CA LEU A 89 11.26 14.67 -20.22
C LEU A 89 11.30 15.18 -21.68
N ASN A 90 12.48 15.25 -22.29
CA ASN A 90 12.60 15.63 -23.70
C ASN A 90 12.22 14.49 -24.66
N ILE A 91 12.39 13.22 -24.26
CA ILE A 91 11.88 12.06 -25.03
C ILE A 91 10.35 12.11 -25.07
N LEU A 92 9.69 12.19 -23.92
CA LEU A 92 8.23 12.33 -23.81
C LEU A 92 7.69 13.55 -24.56
N LYS A 93 8.49 14.63 -24.64
CA LYS A 93 8.16 15.80 -25.45
C LYS A 93 8.27 15.50 -26.96
N LYS A 94 9.31 14.80 -27.38
CA LYS A 94 9.52 14.42 -28.79
C LYS A 94 8.42 13.49 -29.29
N GLU A 95 7.91 12.64 -28.42
CA GLU A 95 6.80 11.71 -28.68
C GLU A 95 5.42 12.37 -28.67
N GLY A 96 5.33 13.66 -28.33
CA GLY A 96 4.09 14.42 -28.34
C GLY A 96 3.28 14.34 -27.04
N THR A 97 3.65 13.47 -26.10
CA THR A 97 3.01 13.33 -24.79
C THR A 97 3.08 14.62 -23.96
N LEU A 98 4.25 15.28 -23.99
CA LEU A 98 4.48 16.54 -23.29
C LEU A 98 4.77 17.69 -24.25
N SER A 99 4.41 18.89 -23.85
CA SER A 99 4.80 20.16 -24.44
C SER A 99 5.76 20.90 -23.51
N LYS A 100 6.47 21.89 -24.07
CA LYS A 100 7.51 22.63 -23.36
C LYS A 100 7.23 24.12 -23.45
N GLU A 101 7.07 24.76 -22.30
CA GLU A 101 6.90 26.21 -22.20
C GLU A 101 8.14 26.82 -21.53
N ARG A 102 8.58 27.98 -22.01
CA ARG A 102 9.70 28.73 -21.42
C ARG A 102 9.20 30.03 -20.83
N ASN A 103 9.58 30.27 -19.58
CA ASN A 103 9.43 31.58 -18.95
C ASN A 103 10.82 32.03 -18.45
N GLY A 104 11.49 32.85 -19.26
CA GLY A 104 12.89 33.24 -19.02
C GLY A 104 13.82 32.03 -19.02
N ARG A 105 14.54 31.83 -17.90
CA ARG A 105 15.45 30.68 -17.71
C ARG A 105 14.73 29.41 -17.25
N LEU A 106 13.46 29.50 -16.87
CA LEU A 106 12.68 28.36 -16.40
C LEU A 106 12.01 27.65 -17.56
N VAL A 107 12.07 26.33 -17.49
CA VAL A 107 11.50 25.41 -18.47
C VAL A 107 10.43 24.60 -17.75
N TYR A 108 9.21 24.68 -18.26
CA TYR A 108 8.07 23.92 -17.79
C TYR A 108 7.70 22.85 -18.82
N TYR A 109 7.37 21.68 -18.32
CA TYR A 109 6.74 20.59 -19.04
C TYR A 109 5.27 20.53 -18.64
N ILE A 110 4.42 20.29 -19.63
CA ILE A 110 2.95 20.30 -19.53
C ILE A 110 2.46 19.16 -20.41
N PHE A 111 1.38 18.47 -20.06
CA PHE A 111 0.75 17.53 -20.99
C PHE A 111 0.24 18.27 -22.23
N SER A 112 0.55 17.74 -23.42
CA SER A 112 0.09 18.34 -24.69
C SER A 112 -1.43 18.24 -24.84
N GLU A 113 -2.01 17.16 -24.32
CA GLU A 113 -3.45 16.90 -24.28
C GLU A 113 -3.86 16.61 -22.85
N LYS A 114 -5.12 16.88 -22.48
CA LYS A 114 -5.58 16.45 -21.17
C LYS A 114 -5.50 14.92 -21.07
N PRO A 115 -4.91 14.37 -20.00
CA PRO A 115 -5.04 12.96 -19.70
C PRO A 115 -6.53 12.60 -19.62
N PRO A 116 -6.97 11.44 -20.14
CA PRO A 116 -8.38 11.08 -20.10
C PRO A 116 -8.92 11.03 -18.66
N GLU A 117 -10.10 11.63 -18.46
CA GLU A 117 -10.70 11.90 -17.13
C GLU A 117 -11.30 10.62 -16.50
N ASP A 118 -11.48 9.60 -17.34
CA ASP A 118 -12.16 8.33 -17.13
C ASP A 118 -11.19 7.12 -17.14
N ILE A 119 -9.87 7.39 -17.03
CA ILE A 119 -8.88 6.33 -16.84
C ILE A 119 -9.06 5.70 -15.45
N SER A 120 -9.44 4.42 -15.45
CA SER A 120 -9.41 3.57 -14.26
C SER A 120 -8.04 3.65 -13.56
N SER A 121 -8.03 3.73 -12.23
CA SER A 121 -6.82 3.69 -11.39
C SER A 121 -5.92 2.48 -11.69
N PHE A 122 -6.48 1.46 -12.36
CA PHE A 122 -5.85 0.27 -12.94
C PHE A 122 -4.86 0.53 -14.10
N TRP A 123 -5.07 1.55 -14.94
CA TRP A 123 -4.11 1.95 -15.99
C TRP A 123 -3.06 2.91 -15.46
N PHE A 124 -3.40 3.62 -14.39
CA PHE A 124 -2.47 4.40 -13.56
C PHE A 124 -1.38 3.51 -12.95
N THR A 125 -1.71 2.26 -12.64
CA THR A 125 -0.86 1.24 -12.00
C THR A 125 0.21 0.63 -12.90
N ARG A 126 0.11 0.86 -14.22
CA ARG A 126 1.02 0.25 -15.19
C ARG A 126 2.18 1.15 -15.61
N LEU A 127 2.05 2.46 -15.40
CA LEU A 127 3.07 3.48 -15.71
C LEU A 127 3.70 4.08 -14.43
N PHE A 128 3.00 3.96 -13.31
CA PHE A 128 3.44 4.37 -11.99
C PHE A 128 3.64 3.10 -11.18
N CYS A 129 4.75 2.99 -10.48
CA CYS A 129 4.73 2.11 -9.32
C CYS A 129 3.64 2.69 -8.40
N VAL A 130 2.49 2.00 -8.26
CA VAL A 130 1.40 2.47 -7.37
C VAL A 130 1.64 2.08 -5.92
N ASP A 131 2.81 1.50 -5.69
CA ASP A 131 3.43 1.35 -4.39
C ASP A 131 3.26 2.58 -3.50
N PRO A 132 3.64 3.82 -3.89
CA PRO A 132 3.61 4.94 -2.95
C PRO A 132 2.23 5.18 -2.35
N ALA A 133 1.14 5.14 -3.12
CA ALA A 133 -0.23 5.34 -2.60
C ALA A 133 -0.59 4.27 -1.59
N TYR A 134 -0.42 3.00 -1.96
CA TYR A 134 -0.73 1.90 -1.05
C TYR A 134 0.20 1.92 0.17
N PHE A 135 1.46 2.33 0.03
CA PHE A 135 2.40 2.50 1.14
C PHE A 135 1.99 3.63 2.08
N TYR A 136 1.66 4.83 1.58
CA TYR A 136 1.16 5.92 2.43
C TYR A 136 -0.11 5.49 3.17
N ARG A 137 -0.99 4.75 2.50
CA ARG A 137 -2.22 4.23 3.10
C ARG A 137 -1.92 3.15 4.14
N ALA A 138 -1.01 2.23 3.85
CA ALA A 138 -0.57 1.21 4.79
C ALA A 138 0.05 1.86 6.03
N ILE A 139 0.97 2.81 5.85
CA ILE A 139 1.60 3.60 6.92
C ILE A 139 0.54 4.31 7.76
N TYR A 140 -0.46 4.91 7.11
CA TYR A 140 -1.55 5.56 7.81
C TYR A 140 -2.32 4.59 8.72
N PHE A 141 -2.77 3.44 8.18
CA PHE A 141 -3.46 2.45 8.99
C PHE A 141 -2.56 1.77 10.04
N SER A 142 -1.27 1.59 9.76
CA SER A 142 -0.28 1.14 10.75
C SER A 142 -0.09 2.15 11.88
N SER A 143 -0.20 3.44 11.57
CA SER A 143 -0.18 4.50 12.58
C SER A 143 -1.43 4.39 13.46
N LEU A 144 -2.63 4.26 12.87
CA LEU A 144 -3.87 4.05 13.62
C LEU A 144 -3.83 2.79 14.50
N TYR A 145 -3.30 1.68 13.97
CA TYR A 145 -3.09 0.43 14.71
C TYR A 145 -2.20 0.67 15.95
N SER A 146 -1.10 1.40 15.76
CA SER A 146 -0.10 1.66 16.82
C SER A 146 -0.63 2.55 17.94
N ILE A 147 -1.52 3.50 17.63
CA ILE A 147 -2.11 4.44 18.61
C ILE A 147 -3.57 4.11 18.95
N ALA A 148 -4.00 2.86 18.70
CA ALA A 148 -5.40 2.44 18.86
C ALA A 148 -5.93 2.71 20.27
N ASP A 149 -5.12 2.56 21.32
CA ASP A 149 -5.50 2.84 22.70
C ASP A 149 -5.87 4.33 22.91
N ILE A 150 -5.10 5.25 22.31
CA ILE A 150 -5.35 6.69 22.38
C ILE A 150 -6.65 7.03 21.64
N ILE A 151 -6.83 6.48 20.43
CA ILE A 151 -8.02 6.67 19.60
C ILE A 151 -9.27 6.21 20.35
N ILE A 152 -9.28 4.97 20.83
CA ILE A 152 -10.45 4.39 21.49
C ILE A 152 -10.76 5.13 22.79
N ARG A 153 -9.77 5.52 23.59
CA ARG A 153 -10.01 6.33 24.81
C ARG A 153 -10.65 7.69 24.51
N LYS A 154 -10.32 8.29 23.36
CA LYS A 154 -10.86 9.59 22.95
C LYS A 154 -12.28 9.49 22.39
N HIS A 155 -12.59 8.42 21.66
CA HIS A 155 -13.84 8.31 20.89
C HIS A 155 -14.88 7.36 21.53
N LEU A 156 -14.48 6.44 22.40
CA LEU A 156 -15.40 5.52 23.09
C LEU A 156 -15.91 6.13 24.40
N LYS A 157 -17.21 6.42 24.47
CA LYS A 157 -17.85 7.00 25.66
C LYS A 157 -18.27 5.95 26.70
N LYS A 158 -18.59 4.73 26.26
CA LYS A 158 -19.08 3.61 27.08
C LYS A 158 -18.69 2.29 26.41
N GLY A 159 -18.38 1.26 27.20
CA GLY A 159 -18.00 -0.07 26.71
C GLY A 159 -16.73 -0.59 27.38
N ASN A 160 -16.29 -1.78 26.99
CA ASN A 160 -15.00 -2.32 27.42
C ASN A 160 -13.90 -1.78 26.51
N PHE A 161 -13.07 -0.88 27.05
CA PHE A 161 -12.02 -0.20 26.30
C PHE A 161 -11.00 -1.18 25.71
N ASP A 162 -10.50 -2.11 26.52
CA ASP A 162 -9.39 -2.99 26.12
C ASP A 162 -9.82 -3.92 24.98
N GLU A 163 -11.01 -4.52 25.08
CA GLU A 163 -11.55 -5.36 24.00
C GLU A 163 -11.83 -4.56 22.73
N THR A 164 -12.29 -3.32 22.86
CA THR A 164 -12.53 -2.45 21.69
C THR A 164 -11.22 -2.06 21.00
N VAL A 165 -10.15 -1.82 21.77
CA VAL A 165 -8.80 -1.57 21.23
C VAL A 165 -8.33 -2.75 20.40
N GLU A 166 -8.47 -3.98 20.91
CA GLU A 166 -8.06 -5.18 20.19
C GLU A 166 -8.92 -5.40 18.93
N CYS A 167 -10.24 -5.16 19.00
CA CYS A 167 -11.11 -5.23 17.83
C CYS A 167 -10.77 -4.14 16.78
N PHE A 168 -10.39 -2.94 17.21
CA PHE A 168 -9.97 -1.87 16.31
C PHE A 168 -8.63 -2.21 15.63
N ARG A 169 -7.67 -2.74 16.39
CA ARG A 169 -6.42 -3.30 15.86
C ARG A 169 -6.68 -4.41 14.86
N TYR A 170 -7.64 -5.29 15.16
CA TYR A 170 -8.05 -6.37 14.28
C TYR A 170 -8.55 -5.85 12.92
N LEU A 171 -9.51 -4.92 12.92
CA LEU A 171 -10.04 -4.31 11.69
C LEU A 171 -8.96 -3.58 10.89
N THR A 172 -8.14 -2.76 11.57
CA THR A 172 -7.04 -2.03 10.90
C THR A 172 -5.98 -2.96 10.34
N GLY A 173 -5.69 -4.08 11.02
CA GLY A 173 -4.84 -5.15 10.51
C GLY A 173 -5.39 -5.77 9.22
N ILE A 174 -6.68 -6.09 9.17
CA ILE A 174 -7.33 -6.60 7.94
C ILE A 174 -7.25 -5.58 6.81
N ILE A 175 -7.48 -4.29 7.10
CA ILE A 175 -7.37 -3.21 6.11
C ILE A 175 -5.94 -3.18 5.52
N ILE A 176 -4.90 -3.29 6.36
CA ILE A 176 -3.50 -3.34 5.90
C ILE A 176 -3.28 -4.53 4.96
N LEU A 177 -3.80 -5.73 5.29
CA LEU A 177 -3.69 -6.89 4.41
C LEU A 177 -4.41 -6.69 3.07
N PHE A 178 -5.60 -6.10 3.08
CA PHE A 178 -6.30 -5.75 1.83
C PHE A 178 -5.54 -4.71 1.00
N ILE A 179 -4.91 -3.72 1.63
CA ILE A 179 -4.03 -2.75 0.95
C ILE A 179 -2.86 -3.48 0.28
N LEU A 180 -2.21 -4.43 0.98
CA LEU A 180 -1.12 -5.23 0.42
C LEU A 180 -1.60 -6.13 -0.73
N LYS A 181 -2.80 -6.71 -0.64
CA LYS A 181 -3.42 -7.49 -1.73
C LYS A 181 -3.72 -6.62 -2.95
N ASN A 182 -4.35 -5.47 -2.75
CA ASN A 182 -4.71 -4.54 -3.82
C ASN A 182 -3.46 -4.01 -4.51
N ARG A 183 -2.40 -3.72 -3.74
CA ARG A 183 -1.07 -3.44 -4.26
C ARG A 183 -0.54 -4.61 -5.10
N SER A 184 -0.42 -5.79 -4.51
CA SER A 184 0.25 -6.95 -5.13
C SER A 184 -0.47 -7.41 -6.40
N SER A 185 -1.81 -7.49 -6.38
CA SER A 185 -2.63 -7.84 -7.55
C SER A 185 -2.45 -6.86 -8.71
N LYS A 186 -2.21 -5.58 -8.42
CA LYS A 186 -1.93 -4.56 -9.44
C LYS A 186 -0.46 -4.57 -9.88
N CYS A 187 0.47 -4.94 -8.99
CA CYS A 187 1.88 -5.09 -9.30
C CYS A 187 2.19 -6.33 -10.15
N ILE A 188 1.46 -7.45 -10.00
CA ILE A 188 1.64 -8.67 -10.82
C ILE A 188 1.31 -8.46 -12.30
N LEU A 189 0.47 -7.47 -12.60
CA LEU A 189 0.15 -7.05 -13.97
C LEU A 189 1.26 -6.19 -14.59
N CYS A 190 2.23 -5.75 -13.77
CA CYS A 190 3.46 -5.15 -14.22
C CYS A 190 4.42 -6.25 -14.69
N GLN A 191 5.23 -5.94 -15.71
CA GLN A 191 6.22 -6.90 -16.25
C GLN A 191 7.22 -7.42 -15.20
N PHE A 192 7.41 -6.68 -14.09
CA PHE A 192 8.25 -7.07 -12.95
C PHE A 192 7.55 -8.02 -11.98
N GLY A 193 6.22 -7.97 -11.88
CA GLY A 193 5.44 -8.81 -10.97
C GLY A 193 5.10 -10.21 -11.53
N LYS A 194 5.59 -10.55 -12.73
CA LYS A 194 5.47 -11.89 -13.33
C LYS A 194 6.46 -12.93 -12.79
N GLN A 195 7.31 -12.54 -11.84
CA GLN A 195 8.22 -13.49 -11.19
C GLN A 195 7.44 -14.33 -10.18
N GLU A 196 7.79 -15.61 -10.10
CA GLU A 196 7.15 -16.61 -9.23
C GLU A 196 7.02 -16.12 -7.78
N ARG A 197 8.06 -15.49 -7.24
CA ARG A 197 8.06 -14.91 -5.88
C ARG A 197 6.93 -13.92 -5.60
N TYR A 198 6.46 -13.18 -6.61
CA TYR A 198 5.36 -12.21 -6.43
C TYR A 198 3.99 -12.90 -6.48
N LEU A 199 3.88 -14.01 -7.21
CA LEU A 199 2.70 -14.88 -7.17
C LEU A 199 2.61 -15.54 -5.79
N ASP A 200 3.72 -16.08 -5.28
CA ASP A 200 3.82 -16.66 -3.94
C ASP A 200 3.41 -15.63 -2.86
N LEU A 201 3.91 -14.39 -2.98
CA LEU A 201 3.53 -13.30 -2.07
C LEU A 201 2.03 -13.01 -2.11
N LEU A 202 1.41 -12.97 -3.30
CA LEU A 202 -0.03 -12.73 -3.41
C LEU A 202 -0.84 -13.91 -2.85
N GLU A 203 -0.39 -15.15 -3.05
CA GLU A 203 -1.02 -16.33 -2.49
C GLU A 203 -0.98 -16.34 -0.96
N GLU A 204 0.19 -16.05 -0.37
CA GLU A 204 0.36 -15.93 1.08
C GLU A 204 -0.48 -14.78 1.66
N ILE A 205 -0.55 -13.62 1.00
CA ILE A 205 -1.43 -12.52 1.41
C ILE A 205 -2.90 -12.96 1.37
N ASN A 206 -3.34 -13.65 0.32
CA ASN A 206 -4.72 -14.13 0.21
C ASN A 206 -5.05 -15.17 1.28
N SER A 207 -4.10 -16.06 1.58
CA SER A 207 -4.21 -17.05 2.67
C SER A 207 -4.35 -16.34 4.02
N ALA A 208 -3.48 -15.36 4.31
CA ALA A 208 -3.51 -14.58 5.53
C ALA A 208 -4.84 -13.81 5.71
N ILE A 209 -5.36 -13.22 4.64
CA ILE A 209 -6.68 -12.55 4.64
C ILE A 209 -7.77 -13.56 4.98
N LYS A 210 -7.81 -14.70 4.28
CA LYS A 210 -8.83 -15.74 4.50
C LYS A 210 -8.83 -16.24 5.94
N ASP A 211 -7.66 -16.52 6.50
CA ASP A 211 -7.52 -16.99 7.88
C ASP A 211 -7.99 -15.96 8.94
N ARG A 212 -8.16 -14.68 8.55
CA ARG A 212 -8.62 -13.57 9.40
C ARG A 212 -10.01 -13.04 9.04
N THR A 213 -10.66 -13.59 8.03
CA THR A 213 -11.95 -13.05 7.55
C THR A 213 -13.02 -14.11 7.30
N ASP A 214 -12.69 -15.40 7.32
CA ASP A 214 -13.61 -16.46 6.88
C ASP A 214 -14.93 -16.58 7.65
N VAL A 215 -14.98 -16.19 8.92
CA VAL A 215 -16.21 -16.17 9.74
C VAL A 215 -16.78 -14.76 9.89
N LEU A 216 -16.15 -13.74 9.31
CA LEU A 216 -16.69 -12.38 9.34
C LEU A 216 -17.80 -12.21 8.29
N PRO A 217 -18.81 -11.37 8.56
CA PRO A 217 -19.85 -11.05 7.57
C PRO A 217 -19.25 -10.46 6.29
N SER A 218 -19.74 -10.91 5.13
CA SER A 218 -19.26 -10.43 3.82
C SER A 218 -19.43 -8.91 3.67
N GLU A 219 -20.52 -8.35 4.16
CA GLU A 219 -20.78 -6.90 4.18
C GLU A 219 -19.67 -6.11 4.88
N LEU A 220 -19.12 -6.64 5.97
CA LEU A 220 -17.98 -6.02 6.65
C LEU A 220 -16.72 -6.15 5.79
N GLN A 221 -16.45 -7.33 5.24
CA GLN A 221 -15.28 -7.57 4.39
C GLN A 221 -15.27 -6.65 3.16
N ASP A 222 -16.39 -6.53 2.47
CA ASP A 222 -16.57 -5.68 1.29
C ASP A 222 -16.40 -4.21 1.66
N LEU A 223 -16.97 -3.77 2.80
CA LEU A 223 -16.76 -2.42 3.32
C LEU A 223 -15.28 -2.14 3.60
N LEU A 224 -14.57 -3.05 4.26
CA LEU A 224 -13.13 -2.93 4.53
C LEU A 224 -12.31 -2.84 3.24
N LEU A 225 -12.62 -3.69 2.27
CA LEU A 225 -11.91 -3.75 1.00
C LEU A 225 -12.16 -2.49 0.14
N GLU A 226 -13.43 -2.20 -0.14
CA GLU A 226 -13.81 -1.17 -1.10
C GLU A 226 -13.67 0.24 -0.52
N LYS A 227 -14.13 0.44 0.72
CA LYS A 227 -14.08 1.76 1.34
C LYS A 227 -12.67 2.04 1.85
N TYR A 228 -12.09 1.12 2.64
CA TYR A 228 -10.88 1.39 3.44
C TYR A 228 -9.56 0.91 2.85
N ALA A 229 -9.53 -0.07 1.95
CA ALA A 229 -8.29 -0.53 1.34
C ALA A 229 -8.04 -0.02 -0.10
N GLU A 230 -9.09 0.34 -0.84
CA GLU A 230 -9.00 0.76 -2.23
C GLU A 230 -8.77 2.29 -2.36
N ILE A 231 -7.88 2.71 -3.27
CA ILE A 231 -7.51 4.13 -3.47
C ILE A 231 -8.66 5.07 -3.90
N PRO A 232 -9.63 4.69 -4.77
CA PRO A 232 -10.59 5.63 -5.34
C PRO A 232 -11.55 6.26 -4.31
N ASN A 233 -11.73 5.67 -3.12
CA ASN A 233 -12.71 6.14 -2.14
C ASN A 233 -12.19 7.15 -1.09
N PHE A 234 -10.93 7.60 -1.22
CA PHE A 234 -10.29 8.53 -0.27
C PHE A 234 -9.84 9.86 -0.88
N GLY A 235 -10.48 10.34 -1.95
CA GLY A 235 -10.16 11.65 -2.54
C GLY A 235 -8.74 11.77 -3.11
N GLY A 236 -8.07 10.63 -3.35
CA GLY A 236 -6.67 10.57 -3.77
C GLY A 236 -5.68 10.45 -2.60
N TYR A 237 -4.41 10.81 -2.82
CA TYR A 237 -3.36 10.82 -1.79
C TYR A 237 -3.60 11.86 -0.67
N HIS A 238 -4.61 12.73 -0.81
CA HIS A 238 -4.84 13.90 0.04
C HIS A 238 -5.94 13.65 1.08
N PHE A 239 -5.53 13.31 2.30
CA PHE A 239 -6.36 13.54 3.49
C PHE A 239 -6.19 14.99 3.94
N GLU A 240 -6.87 15.92 3.28
CA GLU A 240 -6.87 17.34 3.68
C GLU A 240 -8.09 17.72 4.54
N ASP A 241 -9.05 16.81 4.70
CA ASP A 241 -10.28 17.04 5.46
C ASP A 241 -10.26 16.30 6.81
N ASN A 242 -9.84 17.01 7.86
CA ASN A 242 -9.81 16.50 9.23
C ASN A 242 -11.16 15.94 9.70
N ASN A 243 -12.29 16.43 9.16
CA ASN A 243 -13.61 15.93 9.54
C ASN A 243 -13.83 14.51 9.01
N LYS A 244 -13.39 14.22 7.77
CA LYS A 244 -13.50 12.88 7.18
C LYS A 244 -12.64 11.84 7.89
N GLU A 245 -11.46 12.24 8.37
CA GLU A 245 -10.61 11.37 9.19
C GLU A 245 -11.31 11.01 10.50
N ILE A 246 -11.90 11.99 11.19
CA ILE A 246 -12.66 11.76 12.43
C ILE A 246 -13.86 10.84 12.17
N GLU A 247 -14.64 11.11 11.11
CA GLU A 247 -15.78 10.26 10.73
C GLU A 247 -15.38 8.81 10.46
N MET A 248 -14.26 8.60 9.77
CA MET A 248 -13.73 7.25 9.55
C MET A 248 -13.32 6.59 10.86
N ILE A 249 -12.61 7.29 11.75
CA ILE A 249 -12.17 6.74 13.03
C ILE A 249 -13.39 6.34 13.89
N GLU A 250 -14.41 7.19 13.92
CA GLU A 250 -15.66 6.91 14.62
C GLU A 250 -16.39 5.72 14.01
N GLU A 251 -16.44 5.62 12.69
CA GLU A 251 -17.04 4.50 11.98
C GLU A 251 -16.29 3.18 12.26
N LEU A 252 -14.97 3.16 12.18
CA LEU A 252 -14.15 1.98 12.51
C LEU A 252 -14.30 1.59 13.98
N THR A 253 -14.39 2.57 14.89
CA THR A 253 -14.66 2.33 16.31
C THR A 253 -16.05 1.72 16.53
N ARG A 254 -17.05 2.17 15.76
CA ARG A 254 -18.41 1.62 15.78
C ARG A 254 -18.43 0.19 15.27
N LEU A 255 -17.79 -0.08 14.13
CA LEU A 255 -17.65 -1.42 13.56
C LEU A 255 -16.92 -2.36 14.53
N ALA A 256 -15.87 -1.87 15.20
CA ALA A 256 -15.12 -2.63 16.19
C ALA A 256 -16.02 -3.13 17.34
N ASN A 257 -16.95 -2.29 17.78
CA ASN A 257 -17.95 -2.66 18.80
C ASN A 257 -19.05 -3.56 18.25
N GLN A 258 -19.55 -3.27 17.05
CA GLN A 258 -20.66 -3.99 16.43
C GLN A 258 -20.32 -5.45 16.13
N TYR A 259 -19.15 -5.71 15.55
CA TYR A 259 -18.71 -7.04 15.09
C TYR A 259 -17.76 -7.74 16.06
N LYS A 260 -17.68 -7.24 17.31
CA LYS A 260 -16.76 -7.75 18.33
C LYS A 260 -16.81 -9.27 18.49
N LYS A 261 -18.00 -9.85 18.60
CA LYS A 261 -18.16 -11.30 18.80
C LYS A 261 -17.64 -12.12 17.62
N ASP A 262 -17.85 -11.64 16.39
CA ASP A 262 -17.38 -12.30 15.18
C ASP A 262 -15.85 -12.27 15.11
N MET A 263 -15.23 -11.16 15.49
CA MET A 263 -13.76 -11.02 15.55
C MET A 263 -13.13 -11.85 16.67
N GLU A 264 -13.76 -11.94 17.84
CA GLU A 264 -13.35 -12.84 18.92
C GLU A 264 -13.40 -14.30 18.46
N TYR A 265 -14.48 -14.69 17.78
CA TYR A 265 -14.64 -16.02 17.24
C TYR A 265 -13.58 -16.33 16.16
N GLN A 266 -13.36 -15.41 15.21
CA GLN A 266 -12.32 -15.53 14.19
C GLN A 266 -10.92 -15.67 14.82
N THR A 267 -10.62 -14.86 15.83
CA THR A 267 -9.33 -14.92 16.56
C THR A 267 -9.15 -16.27 17.25
N MET A 268 -10.21 -16.80 17.88
CA MET A 268 -10.18 -18.14 18.46
C MET A 268 -9.94 -19.22 17.40
N VAL A 269 -10.60 -19.15 16.23
CA VAL A 269 -10.42 -20.09 15.12
C VAL A 269 -8.99 -20.03 14.58
N LEU A 270 -8.45 -18.82 14.39
CA LEU A 270 -7.07 -18.60 13.95
C LEU A 270 -6.06 -19.22 14.92
N ASN A 271 -6.19 -18.96 16.22
CA ASN A 271 -5.31 -19.53 17.24
C ASN A 271 -5.36 -21.06 17.25
N ARG A 272 -6.54 -21.66 17.05
CA ARG A 272 -6.66 -23.12 16.90
C ARG A 272 -5.93 -23.64 15.67
N ARG A 273 -6.03 -22.95 14.52
CA ARG A 273 -5.31 -23.32 13.29
C ARG A 273 -3.80 -23.25 13.48
N ILE A 274 -3.30 -22.16 14.07
CA ILE A 274 -1.88 -21.98 14.37
C ILE A 274 -1.37 -23.10 15.28
N ASN A 275 -2.07 -23.37 16.40
CA ASN A 275 -1.69 -24.43 17.34
C ASN A 275 -1.70 -25.83 16.70
N THR A 276 -2.63 -26.08 15.78
CA THR A 276 -2.70 -27.35 15.03
C THR A 276 -1.50 -27.47 14.08
N ARG A 277 -1.21 -26.45 13.27
CA ARG A 277 -0.06 -26.43 12.35
C ARG A 277 1.28 -26.58 13.08
N VAL A 278 1.46 -25.94 14.24
CA VAL A 278 2.65 -26.10 15.10
C VAL A 278 2.76 -27.54 15.59
N SER A 279 1.66 -28.14 16.05
CA SER A 279 1.64 -29.52 16.53
C SER A 279 1.92 -30.55 15.42
N GLU A 280 1.51 -30.27 14.18
CA GLU A 280 1.80 -31.09 13.01
C GLU A 280 3.27 -31.02 12.60
N LYS A 281 3.86 -29.81 12.54
CA LYS A 281 5.30 -29.62 12.29
C LYS A 281 6.18 -30.35 13.29
N VAL A 282 5.87 -30.24 14.59
CA VAL A 282 6.60 -30.96 15.65
C VAL A 282 6.49 -32.48 15.48
N LYS A 283 5.37 -33.00 14.97
CA LYS A 283 5.22 -34.44 14.69
C LYS A 283 6.01 -34.88 13.45
N GLU A 284 6.11 -34.04 12.43
CA GLU A 284 6.90 -34.31 11.23
C GLU A 284 8.41 -34.31 11.54
N ASP A 285 8.89 -33.32 12.30
CA ASP A 285 10.29 -33.24 12.73
C ASP A 285 10.68 -34.44 13.61
N ASN A 286 9.80 -34.86 14.52
CA ASN A 286 10.03 -36.06 15.35
C ASN A 286 9.97 -37.37 14.54
N LYS A 287 9.19 -37.43 13.46
CA LYS A 287 9.21 -38.59 12.52
C LYS A 287 10.51 -38.65 11.72
N GLN A 288 11.07 -37.51 11.33
CA GLN A 288 12.37 -37.48 10.66
C GLN A 288 13.50 -37.91 11.60
N ILE A 289 13.50 -37.46 12.86
CA ILE A 289 14.51 -37.85 13.86
C ILE A 289 14.43 -39.35 14.21
N SER A 290 13.24 -39.94 14.22
CA SER A 290 13.04 -41.38 14.48
C SER A 290 13.28 -42.28 13.27
N SER A 291 13.58 -41.69 12.11
CA SER A 291 13.94 -42.40 10.87
C SER A 291 15.44 -42.41 10.56
N PHE A 292 16.28 -41.90 11.48
CA PHE A 292 17.74 -42.02 11.46
C PHE A 292 18.23 -43.02 12.51
#